data_AF-A0A1L9NMT0-F1
#
_entry.id   AF-A0A1L9NMT0-F1
#
_cell.length_a   1.000
_cell.length_b   1.000
_cell.length_c   1.000
_cell.angle_alpha   90.00
_cell.angle_beta   90.00
_cell.angle_gamma   90.00
#
_symmetry.space_group_name_H-M   'P 1'
#
loop_
_entity.id
_entity.type
_entity.pdbx_description
1 polymer ?
#
loop_
_entity_poly.entity_id
_entity_poly.type
_entity_poly.pdbx_seq_one_letter_code
_entity_poly.pdbx_strand_id
1 'polypeptide(L)'
;TMDLHPQTITPQTFQHLLSLYPKKVDLLSRRKAAAKIKRKPVGAAAAAAPKTKQKSSWTATGTRSEAEEEFITAKANEFLALDGFRYEGLPGMVATRAEKDGNGYLEKDELVKLMEWKMQHGTFRPALLGMIRSNSEAVVRDATGKAFKALTAHHTSKEGDEEEKKFPSEALDILTKALRGVGVATASLVLSLASTADVPFYSDDVYLWVCMEEVPSPSTSVKRGVYKRLNGELNVKYTMKEYRELWEGVKGLKERLEGKEKGVSGLDVEKVALVVRYYYALLGGGQSVDGDGDGGGGDKKRSEGMKVEEEEETTKREKRKLEDEQPTGEGRRRSKRLDSRRINPA
;
A
#
# COMPACT_ATOMS: atom_id res chain seq x y z
N THR A 1 -21.33 24.37 -4.12
CA THR A 1 -20.59 23.18 -3.66
C THR A 1 -19.12 23.40 -4.01
N MET A 2 -18.19 23.10 -3.12
CA MET A 2 -16.75 23.24 -3.42
C MET A 2 -16.38 22.25 -4.54
N ASP A 3 -15.65 22.71 -5.57
CA ASP A 3 -15.16 21.83 -6.64
C ASP A 3 -13.91 21.09 -6.16
N LEU A 4 -13.98 19.75 -6.17
CA LEU A 4 -12.92 18.86 -5.71
C LEU A 4 -12.32 18.05 -6.86
N HIS A 5 -12.78 18.22 -8.10
CA HIS A 5 -12.33 17.41 -9.22
C HIS A 5 -10.90 17.78 -9.63
N PRO A 6 -9.98 16.81 -9.82
CA PRO A 6 -8.56 17.11 -10.05
C PRO A 6 -8.32 17.94 -11.33
N GLN A 7 -9.17 17.82 -12.34
CA GLN A 7 -9.03 18.57 -13.60
C GLN A 7 -9.50 20.03 -13.52
N THR A 8 -10.40 20.37 -12.59
CA THR A 8 -11.06 21.68 -12.55
C THR A 8 -10.86 22.43 -11.23
N ILE A 9 -10.32 21.78 -10.19
CA ILE A 9 -10.03 22.40 -8.90
C ILE A 9 -9.14 23.63 -9.05
N THR A 10 -9.55 24.75 -8.46
CA THR A 10 -8.80 26.01 -8.51
C THR A 10 -7.61 26.01 -7.53
N PRO A 11 -6.56 26.81 -7.77
CA PRO A 11 -5.46 26.99 -6.81
C PRO A 11 -5.96 27.41 -5.41
N GLN A 12 -6.95 28.31 -5.33
CA GLN A 12 -7.51 28.74 -4.05
C GLN A 12 -8.21 27.59 -3.31
N THR A 13 -8.97 26.77 -4.03
CA THR A 13 -9.60 25.58 -3.43
C THR A 13 -8.57 24.56 -2.99
N PHE A 14 -7.53 24.31 -3.78
CA PHE A 14 -6.44 23.40 -3.42
C PHE A 14 -5.75 23.85 -2.12
N GLN A 15 -5.36 25.13 -2.03
CA GLN A 15 -4.73 25.68 -0.84
C GLN A 15 -5.65 25.63 0.39
N HIS A 16 -6.94 25.90 0.20
CA HIS A 16 -7.91 25.73 1.26
C HIS A 16 -7.96 24.29 1.76
N LEU A 17 -8.05 23.29 0.87
CA LEU A 17 -8.05 21.87 1.27
C LEU A 17 -6.76 21.47 1.98
N LEU A 18 -5.61 21.94 1.50
CA LEU A 18 -4.32 21.71 2.15
C LEU A 18 -4.31 22.24 3.58
N SER A 19 -4.85 23.44 3.81
CA SER A 19 -4.98 24.03 5.16
C SER A 19 -5.85 23.20 6.12
N LEU A 20 -6.75 22.36 5.59
CA LEU A 20 -7.61 21.49 6.41
C LEU A 20 -6.92 20.19 6.83
N TYR A 21 -5.76 19.84 6.25
CA TYR A 21 -5.07 18.58 6.52
C TYR A 21 -4.83 18.32 8.01
N PRO A 22 -4.25 19.23 8.82
CA PRO A 22 -3.96 18.96 10.23
C PRO A 22 -5.20 18.60 11.05
N LYS A 23 -6.31 19.30 10.81
CA LYS A 23 -7.58 19.03 11.48
C LYS A 23 -8.19 17.70 10.99
N LYS A 24 -8.10 17.41 9.69
CA LYS A 24 -8.64 16.18 9.12
C LYS A 24 -7.91 14.95 9.63
N VAL A 25 -6.58 14.99 9.71
CA VAL A 25 -5.80 13.84 10.17
C VAL A 25 -6.00 13.56 11.66
N ASP A 26 -6.13 14.58 12.52
CA ASP A 26 -6.51 14.40 13.94
C ASP A 26 -7.90 13.76 14.08
N LEU A 27 -8.89 14.24 13.32
CA LEU A 27 -10.23 13.65 13.36
C LEU A 27 -10.24 12.19 12.89
N LEU A 28 -9.47 11.86 11.84
CA LEU A 28 -9.33 10.48 11.35
C LEU A 28 -8.63 9.59 12.37
N SER A 29 -7.55 10.05 12.99
CA SER A 29 -6.80 9.27 13.98
C SER A 29 -7.65 8.99 15.22
N ARG A 30 -8.39 10.00 15.72
CA ARG A 30 -9.35 9.84 16.82
C ARG A 30 -10.48 8.88 16.47
N ARG A 31 -11.02 8.95 15.26
CA ARG A 31 -12.06 8.02 14.78
C ARG A 31 -11.53 6.58 14.74
N LYS A 32 -10.33 6.36 14.18
CA LYS A 32 -9.69 5.04 14.16
C LYS A 32 -9.44 4.51 15.57
N ALA A 33 -8.97 5.34 16.49
CA ALA A 33 -8.78 4.96 17.90
C ALA A 33 -10.09 4.57 18.58
N ALA A 34 -11.15 5.37 18.38
CA ALA A 34 -12.48 5.08 18.92
C ALA A 34 -13.08 3.78 18.37
N ALA A 35 -12.84 3.46 17.09
CA ALA A 35 -13.27 2.20 16.50
C ALA A 35 -12.61 0.97 17.14
N LYS A 36 -11.35 1.10 17.62
CA LYS A 36 -10.66 0.02 18.33
C LYS A 36 -11.27 -0.27 19.71
N ILE A 37 -11.80 0.75 20.40
CA ILE A 37 -12.51 0.56 21.67
C ILE A 37 -13.76 -0.30 21.45
N LYS A 38 -14.54 -0.01 20.41
CA LYS A 38 -15.76 -0.76 20.06
C LYS A 38 -15.51 -2.24 19.75
N ARG A 39 -14.27 -2.61 19.41
CA ARG A 39 -13.88 -3.97 18.99
C ARG A 39 -13.30 -4.83 20.13
N LYS A 40 -13.11 -4.31 21.35
CA LYS A 40 -12.64 -5.13 22.48
C LYS A 40 -13.81 -6.00 22.97
N PRO A 41 -13.79 -7.34 22.75
CA PRO A 41 -14.82 -8.21 23.32
C PRO A 41 -14.63 -8.22 24.84
N VAL A 42 -15.73 -8.24 25.59
CA VAL A 42 -15.71 -8.62 27.01
C VAL A 42 -15.23 -10.07 27.07
N GLY A 43 -13.93 -10.30 27.27
CA GLY A 43 -13.39 -11.65 27.20
C GLY A 43 -11.87 -11.74 27.24
N ALA A 44 -11.23 -11.12 28.24
CA ALA A 44 -9.84 -11.43 28.60
C ALA A 44 -9.58 -11.16 30.09
N ALA A 45 -10.51 -11.56 30.97
CA ALA A 45 -10.30 -11.78 32.40
C ALA A 45 -11.63 -12.25 33.01
N ALA A 46 -11.85 -13.57 33.11
CA ALA A 46 -12.71 -14.22 34.11
C ALA A 46 -12.85 -15.71 33.75
N ALA A 47 -11.95 -16.54 34.29
CA ALA A 47 -12.31 -17.92 34.57
C ALA A 47 -13.10 -17.92 35.89
N ALA A 48 -14.26 -18.60 35.87
CA ALA A 48 -15.12 -18.98 36.99
C ALA A 48 -16.03 -17.91 37.65
N ALA A 49 -17.27 -17.74 37.12
CA ALA A 49 -18.51 -17.54 37.90
C ALA A 49 -19.75 -17.58 36.96
N PRO A 50 -20.95 -17.99 37.44
CA PRO A 50 -22.09 -18.31 36.58
C PRO A 50 -22.83 -17.07 36.05
N LYS A 51 -23.38 -17.25 34.83
CA LYS A 51 -23.95 -16.22 33.96
C LYS A 51 -25.20 -15.56 34.56
N THR A 52 -25.10 -14.31 34.98
CA THR A 52 -26.22 -13.35 34.93
C THR A 52 -26.16 -12.57 33.62
N LYS A 53 -27.25 -12.61 32.84
CA LYS A 53 -27.40 -11.87 31.59
C LYS A 53 -27.41 -10.37 31.89
N GLN A 54 -26.25 -9.75 31.94
CA GLN A 54 -26.15 -8.29 31.94
C GLN A 54 -26.37 -7.82 30.50
N LYS A 55 -27.57 -7.29 30.24
CA LYS A 55 -27.88 -6.60 28.99
C LYS A 55 -26.88 -5.46 28.82
N SER A 56 -26.08 -5.50 27.76
CA SER A 56 -25.22 -4.38 27.35
C SER A 56 -26.11 -3.15 27.15
N SER A 57 -26.04 -2.20 28.06
CA SER A 57 -26.77 -0.95 27.97
C SER A 57 -26.20 -0.13 26.82
N TRP A 58 -26.89 -0.20 25.69
CA TRP A 58 -26.72 0.71 24.58
C TRP A 58 -27.46 2.00 24.93
N THR A 59 -26.75 3.09 25.20
CA THR A 59 -27.31 4.44 25.15
C THR A 59 -26.62 5.18 24.02
N ALA A 60 -27.41 5.50 23.00
CA ALA A 60 -27.01 6.16 21.75
C ALA A 60 -26.63 7.65 21.91
N THR A 61 -26.13 8.03 23.09
CA THR A 61 -25.76 9.41 23.47
C THR A 61 -24.69 9.43 24.57
N GLY A 62 -23.91 8.35 24.70
CA GLY A 62 -22.95 8.21 25.80
C GLY A 62 -21.73 9.12 25.64
N THR A 63 -21.62 10.10 26.51
CA THR A 63 -20.35 10.76 26.85
C THR A 63 -19.31 9.67 27.09
N ARG A 64 -18.21 9.67 26.34
CA ARG A 64 -17.11 8.72 26.54
C ARG A 64 -16.56 8.89 27.94
N SER A 65 -16.16 7.78 28.56
CA SER A 65 -15.45 7.83 29.84
C SER A 65 -14.10 8.54 29.68
N GLU A 66 -13.60 9.11 30.78
CA GLU A 66 -12.30 9.79 30.80
C GLU A 66 -11.16 8.87 30.31
N ALA A 67 -11.17 7.60 30.72
CA ALA A 67 -10.19 6.60 30.28
C ALA A 67 -10.27 6.29 28.77
N GLU A 68 -11.48 6.31 28.18
CA GLU A 68 -11.64 6.13 26.73
C GLU A 68 -11.12 7.34 25.96
N GLU A 69 -11.36 8.56 26.45
CA GLU A 69 -10.83 9.79 25.84
C GLU A 69 -9.31 9.91 25.97
N GLU A 70 -8.74 9.48 27.11
CA GLU A 70 -7.29 9.41 27.30
C GLU A 70 -6.65 8.42 26.31
N PHE A 71 -7.24 7.22 26.15
CA PHE A 71 -6.79 6.25 25.15
C PHE A 71 -6.87 6.78 23.72
N ILE A 72 -7.99 7.42 23.36
CA ILE A 72 -8.19 8.01 22.02
C ILE A 72 -7.15 9.10 21.77
N THR A 73 -6.92 9.96 22.75
CA THR A 73 -5.95 11.07 22.65
C THR A 73 -4.53 10.53 22.54
N ALA A 74 -4.14 9.54 23.35
CA ALA A 74 -2.83 8.91 23.25
C ALA A 74 -2.59 8.29 21.86
N LYS A 75 -3.57 7.56 21.31
CA LYS A 75 -3.46 6.96 19.97
C LYS A 75 -3.50 8.00 18.84
N ALA A 76 -4.25 9.07 18.99
CA ALA A 76 -4.22 10.19 18.05
C ALA A 76 -2.83 10.85 18.04
N ASN A 77 -2.23 11.08 19.21
CA ASN A 77 -0.89 11.65 19.33
C ASN A 77 0.19 10.75 18.73
N GLU A 78 0.12 9.42 18.93
CA GLU A 78 1.03 8.46 18.27
C GLU A 78 0.95 8.57 16.75
N PHE A 79 -0.26 8.69 16.19
CA PHE A 79 -0.47 8.87 14.75
C PHE A 79 0.14 10.19 14.26
N LEU A 80 -0.15 11.29 14.95
CA LEU A 80 0.36 12.62 14.58
C LEU A 80 1.89 12.70 14.68
N ALA A 81 2.49 11.99 15.64
CA ALA A 81 3.94 11.87 15.74
C ALA A 81 4.56 11.12 14.55
N LEU A 82 3.85 10.13 13.97
CA LEU A 82 4.28 9.48 12.74
C LEU A 82 4.21 10.43 11.54
N ASP A 83 3.19 11.30 11.47
CA ASP A 83 3.10 12.35 10.43
C ASP A 83 4.26 13.34 10.53
N GLY A 84 4.55 13.86 11.73
CA GLY A 84 5.70 14.76 11.95
C GLY A 84 7.02 14.08 11.60
N PHE A 85 7.18 12.80 11.95
CA PHE A 85 8.32 12.00 11.51
C PHE A 85 8.40 11.89 9.98
N ARG A 86 7.29 11.60 9.29
CA ARG A 86 7.27 11.38 7.84
C ARG A 86 7.53 12.66 7.03
N TYR A 87 6.90 13.76 7.39
CA TYR A 87 6.88 14.98 6.56
C TYR A 87 7.99 15.97 6.90
N GLU A 88 8.49 15.97 8.14
CA GLU A 88 9.49 16.96 8.59
C GLU A 88 10.77 16.26 9.09
N GLY A 89 10.64 15.33 10.02
CA GLY A 89 11.79 14.70 10.68
C GLY A 89 12.67 13.89 9.73
N LEU A 90 12.09 12.91 9.05
CA LEU A 90 12.83 11.97 8.20
C LEU A 90 13.44 12.62 6.96
N PRO A 91 12.74 13.49 6.20
CA PRO A 91 13.36 14.26 5.12
C PRO A 91 14.57 15.06 5.60
N GLY A 92 14.46 15.72 6.77
CA GLY A 92 15.57 16.47 7.36
C GLY A 92 16.77 15.58 7.68
N MET A 93 16.56 14.41 8.29
CA MET A 93 17.64 13.45 8.57
C MET A 93 18.31 12.92 7.30
N VAL A 94 17.52 12.60 6.26
CA VAL A 94 18.04 12.17 4.95
C VAL A 94 18.87 13.28 4.30
N ALA A 95 18.41 14.53 4.35
CA ALA A 95 19.13 15.68 3.83
C ALA A 95 20.45 15.93 4.59
N THR A 96 20.44 15.88 5.93
CA THR A 96 21.67 16.01 6.74
C THR A 96 22.70 14.93 6.42
N ARG A 97 22.27 13.68 6.17
CA ARG A 97 23.17 12.62 5.71
C ARG A 97 23.70 12.89 4.31
N ALA A 98 22.87 13.39 3.40
CA ALA A 98 23.32 13.77 2.07
C ALA A 98 24.41 14.85 2.10
N GLU A 99 24.28 15.85 2.97
CA GLU A 99 25.29 16.89 3.17
C GLU A 99 26.57 16.35 3.81
N LYS A 100 26.46 15.50 4.83
CA LYS A 100 27.61 15.00 5.61
C LYS A 100 28.36 13.87 4.92
N ASP A 101 27.63 12.89 4.40
CA ASP A 101 28.17 11.63 3.89
C ASP A 101 28.21 11.62 2.35
N GLY A 102 27.75 12.70 1.70
CA GLY A 102 27.70 12.86 0.24
C GLY A 102 26.52 12.12 -0.42
N ASN A 103 25.70 11.42 0.34
CA ASN A 103 24.50 10.75 -0.15
C ASN A 103 23.48 10.51 0.97
N GLY A 104 22.20 10.71 0.68
CA GLY A 104 21.12 10.38 1.61
C GLY A 104 20.94 8.86 1.72
N TYR A 105 20.44 8.37 2.84
CA TYR A 105 20.01 6.98 3.01
C TYR A 105 19.07 6.85 4.22
N LEU A 106 18.33 5.74 4.26
CA LEU A 106 17.54 5.36 5.42
C LEU A 106 18.28 4.37 6.31
N GLU A 107 18.04 4.52 7.59
CA GLU A 107 18.30 3.48 8.57
C GLU A 107 17.17 2.44 8.58
N LYS A 108 17.48 1.22 9.03
CA LYS A 108 16.49 0.13 9.09
C LYS A 108 15.27 0.52 9.92
N ASP A 109 15.49 1.09 11.10
CA ASP A 109 14.40 1.49 12.00
C ASP A 109 13.55 2.62 11.42
N GLU A 110 14.16 3.49 10.61
CA GLU A 110 13.43 4.54 9.88
C GLU A 110 12.53 3.95 8.80
N LEU A 111 13.02 2.95 8.03
CA LEU A 111 12.20 2.24 7.05
C LEU A 111 11.05 1.47 7.72
N VAL A 112 11.29 0.85 8.88
CA VAL A 112 10.24 0.18 9.67
C VAL A 112 9.18 1.19 10.12
N LYS A 113 9.60 2.31 10.72
CA LYS A 113 8.71 3.37 11.19
C LYS A 113 7.94 4.05 10.05
N LEU A 114 8.57 4.21 8.89
CA LEU A 114 7.93 4.71 7.67
C LEU A 114 6.85 3.75 7.16
N MET A 115 7.09 2.44 7.26
CA MET A 115 6.07 1.44 6.93
C MET A 115 4.92 1.44 7.94
N GLU A 116 5.20 1.66 9.23
CA GLU A 116 4.17 1.83 10.26
C GLU A 116 3.29 3.04 9.97
N TRP A 117 3.89 4.19 9.61
CA TRP A 117 3.15 5.36 9.12
C TRP A 117 2.26 5.01 7.91
N LYS A 118 2.81 4.33 6.89
CA LYS A 118 2.06 3.93 5.69
C LYS A 118 0.84 3.06 6.03
N MET A 119 0.99 2.14 6.98
CA MET A 119 -0.09 1.26 7.44
C MET A 119 -1.16 2.00 8.26
N GLN A 120 -0.80 3.09 8.93
CA GLN A 120 -1.77 3.92 9.63
C GLN A 120 -2.63 4.73 8.65
N HIS A 121 -2.10 5.13 7.51
CA HIS A 121 -2.85 5.86 6.47
C HIS A 121 -3.64 4.95 5.52
N GLY A 122 -3.08 3.80 5.14
CA GLY A 122 -3.70 2.83 4.22
C GLY A 122 -4.26 1.57 4.88
N THR A 123 -4.35 0.49 4.10
CA THR A 123 -4.75 -0.84 4.59
C THR A 123 -3.64 -1.46 5.46
N PHE A 124 -4.02 -1.98 6.63
CA PHE A 124 -3.12 -2.71 7.52
C PHE A 124 -2.74 -4.08 6.93
N ARG A 125 -1.43 -4.32 6.70
CA ARG A 125 -0.93 -5.55 6.09
C ARG A 125 0.25 -6.11 6.91
N PRO A 126 -0.01 -6.78 8.04
CA PRO A 126 1.02 -7.12 9.03
C PRO A 126 2.15 -8.00 8.47
N ALA A 127 1.85 -8.86 7.49
CA ALA A 127 2.84 -9.69 6.80
C ALA A 127 3.95 -8.85 6.11
N LEU A 128 3.62 -7.66 5.59
CA LEU A 128 4.61 -6.77 4.97
C LEU A 128 5.61 -6.21 6.00
N LEU A 129 5.15 -5.89 7.21
CA LEU A 129 6.01 -5.34 8.25
C LEU A 129 7.05 -6.37 8.70
N GLY A 130 6.67 -7.65 8.79
CA GLY A 130 7.61 -8.74 9.06
C GLY A 130 8.71 -8.86 8.01
N MET A 131 8.36 -8.71 6.72
CA MET A 131 9.35 -8.71 5.63
C MET A 131 10.29 -7.52 5.71
N ILE A 132 9.78 -6.30 5.96
CA ILE A 132 10.61 -5.10 6.14
C ILE A 132 11.62 -5.30 7.27
N ARG A 133 11.17 -5.80 8.43
CA ARG A 133 12.02 -6.08 9.60
C ARG A 133 13.09 -7.15 9.34
N SER A 134 12.90 -8.01 8.33
CA SER A 134 13.86 -9.05 7.97
C SER A 134 15.05 -8.55 7.14
N ASN A 135 14.99 -7.33 6.59
CA ASN A 135 16.13 -6.74 5.88
C ASN A 135 17.27 -6.42 6.87
N SER A 136 18.53 -6.56 6.44
CA SER A 136 19.68 -6.13 7.23
C SER A 136 19.90 -4.62 7.10
N GLU A 137 20.50 -4.00 8.13
CA GLU A 137 20.80 -2.56 8.10
C GLU A 137 21.68 -2.17 6.91
N ALA A 138 22.69 -2.97 6.59
CA ALA A 138 23.58 -2.74 5.45
C ALA A 138 22.83 -2.70 4.12
N VAL A 139 21.89 -3.63 3.90
CA VAL A 139 21.09 -3.68 2.67
C VAL A 139 20.15 -2.47 2.58
N VAL A 140 19.54 -2.05 3.69
CA VAL A 140 18.67 -0.85 3.71
C VAL A 140 19.45 0.40 3.36
N ARG A 141 20.60 0.64 4.00
CA ARG A 141 21.45 1.80 3.72
C ARG A 141 21.91 1.82 2.26
N ASP A 142 22.45 0.70 1.78
CA ASP A 142 22.97 0.58 0.41
C ASP A 142 21.88 0.79 -0.65
N ALA A 143 20.74 0.11 -0.53
CA ALA A 143 19.66 0.19 -1.51
C ALA A 143 19.04 1.60 -1.57
N THR A 144 18.75 2.20 -0.42
CA THR A 144 18.16 3.55 -0.37
C THR A 144 19.15 4.61 -0.83
N GLY A 145 20.42 4.49 -0.45
CA GLY A 145 21.48 5.36 -0.96
C GLY A 145 21.65 5.28 -2.47
N LYS A 146 21.71 4.08 -3.05
CA LYS A 146 21.78 3.92 -4.52
C LYS A 146 20.57 4.54 -5.22
N ALA A 147 19.37 4.36 -4.66
CA ALA A 147 18.14 4.90 -5.23
C ALA A 147 18.12 6.44 -5.21
N PHE A 148 18.51 7.07 -4.10
CA PHE A 148 18.61 8.54 -4.03
C PHE A 148 19.70 9.13 -4.93
N LYS A 149 20.82 8.42 -5.08
CA LYS A 149 21.88 8.81 -6.02
C LYS A 149 21.39 8.73 -7.47
N ALA A 150 20.70 7.65 -7.86
CA ALA A 150 20.11 7.51 -9.19
C ALA A 150 19.15 8.66 -9.47
N LEU A 151 18.28 9.00 -8.52
CA LEU A 151 17.34 10.12 -8.64
C LEU A 151 18.04 11.46 -8.89
N THR A 152 19.14 11.71 -8.18
CA THR A 152 19.91 12.96 -8.32
C THR A 152 20.65 13.04 -9.67
N ALA A 153 21.13 11.92 -10.19
CA ALA A 153 21.78 11.86 -11.51
C ALA A 153 20.81 12.20 -12.66
N HIS A 154 19.56 11.75 -12.56
CA HIS A 154 18.50 12.06 -13.53
C HIS A 154 18.00 13.51 -13.45
N HIS A 155 18.07 14.14 -12.27
CA HIS A 155 17.68 15.55 -12.10
C HIS A 155 18.76 16.55 -12.52
N THR A 156 20.02 16.14 -12.58
CA THR A 156 21.17 17.00 -12.95
C THR A 156 21.57 16.87 -14.43
N SER A 157 20.88 16.02 -15.19
CA SER A 157 21.02 15.93 -16.66
C SER A 157 20.46 17.20 -17.31
N LYS A 158 21.16 17.76 -18.31
CA LYS A 158 20.86 19.09 -18.89
C LYS A 158 19.44 19.18 -19.48
N GLU A 159 18.89 20.39 -19.48
CA GLU A 159 17.65 20.76 -20.19
C GLU A 159 17.72 20.33 -21.67
N GLY A 160 16.80 19.47 -22.08
CA GLY A 160 16.75 18.84 -23.41
C GLY A 160 16.56 17.33 -23.38
N ASP A 161 16.71 16.70 -22.21
CA ASP A 161 16.51 15.28 -22.02
C ASP A 161 15.02 14.89 -21.97
N GLU A 162 14.66 13.85 -22.74
CA GLU A 162 13.30 13.35 -22.93
C GLU A 162 12.54 13.12 -21.62
N GLU A 163 11.23 13.36 -21.59
CA GLU A 163 10.37 13.22 -20.40
C GLU A 163 10.52 11.87 -19.69
N GLU A 164 10.87 10.82 -20.44
CA GLU A 164 11.15 9.48 -19.92
C GLU A 164 12.32 9.43 -18.94
N LYS A 165 13.30 10.34 -19.04
CA LYS A 165 14.46 10.43 -18.14
C LYS A 165 14.13 11.04 -16.78
N LYS A 166 13.05 11.81 -16.66
CA LYS A 166 12.61 12.38 -15.35
C LYS A 166 11.86 11.35 -14.50
N PHE A 167 11.30 10.33 -15.12
CA PHE A 167 10.56 9.30 -14.43
C PHE A 167 11.52 8.38 -13.64
N PRO A 168 11.33 8.17 -12.31
CA PRO A 168 12.34 7.54 -11.45
C PRO A 168 12.35 6.00 -11.52
N SER A 169 12.29 5.42 -12.73
CA SER A 169 12.22 3.97 -12.96
C SER A 169 13.39 3.22 -12.33
N GLU A 170 14.62 3.69 -12.54
CA GLU A 170 15.84 3.07 -12.02
C GLU A 170 15.85 3.04 -10.49
N ALA A 171 15.49 4.16 -9.85
CA ALA A 171 15.45 4.27 -8.39
C ALA A 171 14.39 3.34 -7.77
N LEU A 172 13.23 3.21 -8.41
CA LEU A 172 12.19 2.26 -8.00
C LEU A 172 12.66 0.80 -8.14
N ASP A 173 13.32 0.49 -9.26
CA ASP A 173 13.82 -0.85 -9.53
C ASP A 173 14.87 -1.28 -8.51
N ILE A 174 15.78 -0.37 -8.14
CA ILE A 174 16.77 -0.61 -7.08
C ILE A 174 16.07 -1.01 -5.77
N LEU A 175 15.09 -0.23 -5.34
CA LEU A 175 14.39 -0.47 -4.07
C LEU A 175 13.56 -1.75 -4.09
N THR A 176 12.79 -1.99 -5.16
CA THR A 176 11.89 -3.14 -5.28
C THR A 176 12.62 -4.47 -5.44
N LYS A 177 13.82 -4.47 -6.06
CA LYS A 177 14.64 -5.67 -6.22
C LYS A 177 15.47 -5.97 -4.97
N ALA A 178 15.96 -4.94 -4.26
CA ALA A 178 16.86 -5.13 -3.13
C ALA A 178 16.15 -5.36 -1.79
N LEU A 179 14.98 -4.76 -1.56
CA LEU A 179 14.33 -4.74 -0.24
C LEU A 179 13.10 -5.64 -0.16
N ARG A 180 13.13 -6.61 0.75
CA ARG A 180 11.98 -7.48 1.01
C ARG A 180 10.83 -6.68 1.61
N GLY A 181 9.63 -6.88 1.08
CA GLY A 181 8.42 -6.16 1.53
C GLY A 181 8.26 -4.75 0.94
N VAL A 182 9.17 -4.32 0.06
CA VAL A 182 9.08 -3.04 -0.65
C VAL A 182 8.60 -3.29 -2.08
N GLY A 183 7.34 -2.92 -2.36
CA GLY A 183 6.81 -2.82 -3.72
C GLY A 183 6.85 -1.37 -4.23
N VAL A 184 6.33 -1.13 -5.44
CA VAL A 184 6.34 0.19 -6.10
C VAL A 184 5.76 1.29 -5.20
N ALA A 185 4.67 1.02 -4.49
CA ALA A 185 4.09 1.98 -3.57
C ALA A 185 5.04 2.38 -2.44
N THR A 186 5.64 1.41 -1.75
CA THR A 186 6.59 1.70 -0.66
C THR A 186 7.90 2.29 -1.21
N ALA A 187 8.34 1.89 -2.41
CA ALA A 187 9.50 2.49 -3.06
C ALA A 187 9.27 3.97 -3.37
N SER A 188 8.12 4.34 -3.97
CA SER A 188 7.77 5.75 -4.21
C SER A 188 7.67 6.56 -2.91
N LEU A 189 7.20 5.95 -1.80
CA LEU A 189 7.21 6.57 -0.48
C LEU A 189 8.63 6.89 0.01
N VAL A 190 9.57 5.95 -0.17
CA VAL A 190 10.98 6.18 0.17
C VAL A 190 11.56 7.29 -0.71
N LEU A 191 11.31 7.27 -2.02
CA LEU A 191 11.85 8.26 -2.96
C LEU A 191 11.32 9.68 -2.70
N SER A 192 10.09 9.82 -2.23
CA SER A 192 9.50 11.12 -1.85
C SER A 192 10.15 11.79 -0.63
N LEU A 193 11.15 11.15 -0.01
CA LEU A 193 11.99 11.75 1.04
C LEU A 193 13.20 12.50 0.48
N ALA A 194 13.49 12.35 -0.81
CA ALA A 194 14.65 12.99 -1.43
C ALA A 194 14.47 14.51 -1.44
N SER A 195 15.50 15.25 -1.01
CA SER A 195 15.53 16.71 -1.11
C SER A 195 15.82 17.20 -2.53
N THR A 196 16.34 16.32 -3.40
CA THR A 196 16.81 16.64 -4.76
C THR A 196 15.72 16.51 -5.83
N ALA A 197 14.54 15.99 -5.47
CA ALA A 197 13.48 15.67 -6.41
C ALA A 197 12.11 15.65 -5.73
N ASP A 198 11.08 16.19 -6.40
CA ASP A 198 9.71 16.10 -5.93
C ASP A 198 9.02 14.85 -6.51
N VAL A 199 9.25 13.71 -5.86
CA VAL A 199 8.68 12.41 -6.25
C VAL A 199 7.34 12.19 -5.53
N PRO A 200 6.22 12.02 -6.25
CA PRO A 200 4.93 11.77 -5.63
C PRO A 200 4.86 10.37 -5.02
N PHE A 201 4.28 10.27 -3.82
CA PHE A 201 3.99 8.98 -3.22
C PHE A 201 2.79 8.32 -3.89
N TYR A 202 2.92 7.06 -4.30
CA TYR A 202 1.81 6.22 -4.73
C TYR A 202 0.96 5.77 -3.53
N SER A 203 0.13 6.69 -3.04
CA SER A 203 -0.92 6.40 -2.08
C SER A 203 -2.23 6.04 -2.79
N ASP A 204 -3.05 5.27 -2.08
CA ASP A 204 -4.41 4.93 -2.51
C ASP A 204 -5.26 6.19 -2.74
N ASP A 205 -5.09 7.21 -1.89
CA ASP A 205 -5.84 8.46 -1.92
C ASP A 205 -5.50 9.26 -3.16
N VAL A 206 -4.20 9.40 -3.46
CA VAL A 206 -3.72 10.12 -4.64
C VAL A 206 -4.17 9.41 -5.91
N TYR A 207 -4.05 8.08 -5.98
CA TYR A 207 -4.45 7.34 -7.17
C TYR A 207 -5.97 7.42 -7.43
N LEU A 208 -6.78 7.30 -6.36
CA LEU A 208 -8.23 7.49 -6.45
C LEU A 208 -8.60 8.87 -6.94
N TRP A 209 -7.98 9.89 -6.37
CA TRP A 209 -8.34 11.27 -6.69
C TRP A 209 -7.83 11.69 -8.06
N VAL A 210 -6.55 11.50 -8.35
CA VAL A 210 -5.88 12.06 -9.52
C VAL A 210 -6.06 11.19 -10.76
N CYS A 211 -5.97 9.86 -10.64
CA CYS A 211 -6.02 8.95 -11.79
C CYS A 211 -7.44 8.43 -12.06
N MET A 212 -8.20 8.15 -11.00
CA MET A 212 -9.58 7.66 -11.12
C MET A 212 -10.62 8.80 -11.05
N GLU A 213 -10.17 10.04 -10.88
CA GLU A 213 -10.99 11.26 -10.81
C GLU A 213 -12.12 11.15 -9.79
N GLU A 214 -11.90 10.35 -8.74
CA GLU A 214 -12.93 10.07 -7.77
C GLU A 214 -13.07 11.22 -6.78
N VAL A 215 -14.26 11.80 -6.76
CA VAL A 215 -14.67 12.81 -5.80
C VAL A 215 -15.79 12.25 -4.93
N PRO A 216 -15.68 12.31 -3.59
CA PRO A 216 -16.78 11.87 -2.75
C PRO A 216 -17.99 12.76 -2.94
N SER A 217 -19.18 12.16 -2.98
CA SER A 217 -20.44 12.88 -3.07
C SER A 217 -21.36 12.49 -1.91
N PRO A 218 -22.14 13.44 -1.35
CA PRO A 218 -23.04 13.19 -0.22
C PRO A 218 -24.09 12.09 -0.49
N SER A 219 -24.43 11.85 -1.75
CA SER A 219 -25.47 10.90 -2.17
C SER A 219 -24.91 9.59 -2.74
N THR A 220 -23.59 9.44 -2.82
CA THR A 220 -22.99 8.32 -3.55
C THR A 220 -22.75 7.14 -2.62
N SER A 221 -23.64 6.16 -2.68
CA SER A 221 -23.33 4.78 -2.29
C SER A 221 -22.10 4.33 -3.08
N VAL A 222 -21.14 3.66 -2.44
CA VAL A 222 -19.89 3.21 -3.10
C VAL A 222 -20.20 2.59 -4.47
N LYS A 223 -19.90 3.32 -5.55
CA LYS A 223 -20.14 2.82 -6.91
C LYS A 223 -19.16 1.67 -7.13
N ARG A 224 -19.71 0.48 -7.34
CA ARG A 224 -18.97 -0.74 -7.71
C ARG A 224 -18.28 -0.47 -9.05
N GLY A 225 -17.02 -0.88 -9.20
CA GLY A 225 -16.25 -0.60 -10.42
C GLY A 225 -14.99 -1.45 -10.53
N VAL A 226 -14.31 -1.38 -11.68
CA VAL A 226 -13.12 -2.20 -12.03
C VAL A 226 -12.01 -2.09 -10.97
N TYR A 227 -11.87 -0.91 -10.37
CA TYR A 227 -10.82 -0.58 -9.40
C TYR A 227 -11.33 -0.61 -7.94
N LYS A 228 -12.55 -1.08 -7.66
CA LYS A 228 -13.10 -1.22 -6.30
C LYS A 228 -13.72 -2.59 -6.06
N ARG A 229 -13.22 -3.27 -5.03
CA ARG A 229 -13.73 -4.55 -4.56
C ARG A 229 -15.11 -4.40 -3.90
N LEU A 230 -15.80 -5.52 -3.73
CA LEU A 230 -17.12 -5.58 -3.07
C LEU A 230 -17.11 -5.06 -1.63
N ASN A 231 -15.95 -5.13 -0.95
CA ASN A 231 -15.74 -4.62 0.41
C ASN A 231 -15.36 -3.11 0.44
N GLY A 232 -15.34 -2.42 -0.70
CA GLY A 232 -14.96 -1.01 -0.80
C GLY A 232 -13.46 -0.74 -0.86
N GLU A 233 -12.61 -1.78 -0.79
CA GLU A 233 -11.17 -1.65 -0.99
C GLU A 233 -10.83 -1.37 -2.44
N LEU A 234 -9.71 -0.68 -2.67
CA LEU A 234 -9.13 -0.56 -3.99
C LEU A 234 -8.71 -1.93 -4.55
N ASN A 235 -9.00 -2.13 -5.83
CA ASN A 235 -8.50 -3.24 -6.62
C ASN A 235 -7.38 -2.77 -7.55
N VAL A 236 -6.32 -2.21 -6.96
CA VAL A 236 -5.10 -1.81 -7.68
C VAL A 236 -3.99 -2.82 -7.43
N LYS A 237 -3.11 -3.00 -8.42
CA LYS A 237 -2.04 -3.99 -8.35
C LYS A 237 -0.71 -3.40 -7.84
N TYR A 238 -0.61 -2.07 -7.75
CA TYR A 238 0.60 -1.33 -7.39
C TYR A 238 1.77 -1.67 -8.34
N THR A 239 1.47 -1.71 -9.62
CA THR A 239 2.41 -1.96 -10.71
C THR A 239 3.14 -0.71 -11.10
N MET A 240 4.25 -0.90 -11.83
CA MET A 240 4.98 0.22 -12.40
C MET A 240 4.09 1.04 -13.34
N LYS A 241 3.28 0.38 -14.19
CA LYS A 241 2.36 1.08 -15.11
C LYS A 241 1.41 2.04 -14.38
N GLU A 242 0.75 1.56 -13.33
CA GLU A 242 -0.16 2.41 -12.54
C GLU A 242 0.60 3.56 -11.86
N TYR A 243 1.85 3.34 -11.42
CA TYR A 243 2.67 4.42 -10.88
C TYR A 243 3.06 5.46 -11.93
N ARG A 244 3.31 5.05 -13.18
CA ARG A 244 3.54 6.00 -14.28
C ARG A 244 2.31 6.86 -14.54
N GLU A 245 1.11 6.26 -14.50
CA GLU A 245 -0.15 7.01 -14.61
C GLU A 245 -0.30 8.03 -13.47
N LEU A 246 0.04 7.64 -12.23
CA LEU A 246 0.05 8.55 -11.08
C LEU A 246 1.07 9.67 -11.24
N TRP A 247 2.28 9.34 -11.68
CA TRP A 247 3.34 10.31 -11.91
C TRP A 247 2.91 11.40 -12.90
N GLU A 248 2.40 11.00 -14.07
CA GLU A 248 1.94 11.96 -15.09
C GLU A 248 0.71 12.75 -14.61
N GLY A 249 -0.24 12.10 -13.93
CA GLY A 249 -1.41 12.77 -13.38
C GLY A 249 -1.06 13.83 -12.33
N VAL A 250 -0.14 13.52 -11.42
CA VAL A 250 0.33 14.48 -10.40
C VAL A 250 1.13 15.60 -11.05
N LYS A 251 1.99 15.31 -12.02
CA LYS A 251 2.72 16.32 -12.79
C LYS A 251 1.77 17.30 -13.49
N GLY A 252 0.80 16.79 -14.25
CA GLY A 252 -0.18 17.63 -14.95
C GLY A 252 -1.04 18.46 -13.99
N LEU A 253 -1.42 17.90 -12.84
CA LEU A 253 -2.10 18.64 -11.78
C LEU A 253 -1.26 19.80 -11.25
N LYS A 254 0.03 19.55 -10.96
CA LYS A 254 0.95 20.58 -10.46
C LYS A 254 1.15 21.69 -11.48
N GLU A 255 1.47 21.36 -12.73
CA GLU A 255 1.68 22.33 -13.81
C GLU A 255 0.44 23.21 -14.03
N ARG A 256 -0.76 22.65 -13.90
CA ARG A 256 -2.02 23.40 -14.01
C ARG A 256 -2.26 24.34 -12.82
N LEU A 257 -1.82 23.94 -11.63
CA LEU A 257 -2.00 24.72 -10.39
C LEU A 257 -0.87 25.72 -10.14
N GLU A 258 0.25 25.61 -10.84
CA GLU A 258 1.36 26.55 -10.80
C GLU A 258 0.90 27.94 -11.29
N GLY A 259 0.66 28.84 -10.32
CA GLY A 259 0.40 30.26 -10.53
C GLY A 259 1.64 31.12 -10.23
N LYS A 260 1.44 32.36 -9.75
CA LYS A 260 2.52 33.29 -9.33
C LYS A 260 3.08 33.05 -7.92
N GLU A 261 2.65 31.99 -7.23
CA GLU A 261 3.07 31.66 -5.86
C GLU A 261 3.92 30.37 -5.81
N LYS A 262 4.36 29.98 -4.61
CA LYS A 262 5.14 28.76 -4.37
C LYS A 262 4.44 27.55 -4.99
N GLY A 263 5.15 26.82 -5.85
CA GLY A 263 4.61 25.67 -6.58
C GLY A 263 4.05 24.57 -5.67
N VAL A 264 3.10 23.81 -6.20
CA VAL A 264 2.48 22.67 -5.51
C VAL A 264 3.45 21.49 -5.51
N SER A 265 3.75 20.93 -4.34
CA SER A 265 4.59 19.73 -4.24
C SER A 265 3.78 18.42 -4.32
N GLY A 266 4.44 17.30 -4.60
CA GLY A 266 3.82 15.98 -4.52
C GLY A 266 3.30 15.66 -3.11
N LEU A 267 3.96 16.19 -2.08
CA LEU A 267 3.52 16.09 -0.69
C LEU A 267 2.22 16.88 -0.44
N ASP A 268 2.07 18.05 -1.05
CA ASP A 268 0.82 18.82 -0.95
C ASP A 268 -0.33 18.06 -1.63
N VAL A 269 -0.07 17.45 -2.79
CA VAL A 269 -1.05 16.61 -3.50
C VAL A 269 -1.47 15.41 -2.64
N GLU A 270 -0.52 14.75 -1.98
CA GLU A 270 -0.78 13.65 -1.04
C GLU A 270 -1.73 14.09 0.09
N LYS A 271 -1.44 15.22 0.74
CA LYS A 271 -2.26 15.77 1.82
C LYS A 271 -3.67 16.15 1.33
N VAL A 272 -3.76 16.81 0.19
CA VAL A 272 -5.05 17.20 -0.39
C VAL A 272 -5.87 15.98 -0.79
N ALA A 273 -5.27 14.95 -1.37
CA ALA A 273 -5.96 13.72 -1.74
C ALA A 273 -6.65 13.06 -0.53
N LEU A 274 -5.96 13.00 0.61
CA LEU A 274 -6.54 12.50 1.86
C LEU A 274 -7.72 13.37 2.33
N VAL A 275 -7.56 14.70 2.29
CA VAL A 275 -8.64 15.63 2.67
C VAL A 275 -9.85 15.47 1.76
N VAL A 276 -9.63 15.33 0.45
CA VAL A 276 -10.67 15.07 -0.55
C VAL A 276 -11.39 13.77 -0.21
N ARG A 277 -10.68 12.65 -0.06
CA ARG A 277 -11.27 11.33 0.24
C ARG A 277 -12.21 11.36 1.45
N TYR A 278 -11.85 12.11 2.48
CA TYR A 278 -12.63 12.21 3.73
C TYR A 278 -13.34 13.55 3.90
N TYR A 279 -13.61 14.28 2.81
CA TYR A 279 -14.21 15.61 2.87
C TYR A 279 -15.58 15.56 3.56
N TYR A 280 -16.48 14.69 3.09
CA TYR A 280 -17.84 14.53 3.63
C TYR A 280 -17.97 13.52 4.77
N ALA A 281 -17.09 12.51 4.84
CA ALA A 281 -17.18 11.41 5.82
C ALA A 281 -17.03 11.83 7.30
N LEU A 282 -16.60 13.08 7.54
CA LEU A 282 -16.44 13.66 8.88
C LEU A 282 -17.30 14.91 9.11
N LEU A 283 -18.06 15.36 8.10
CA LEU A 283 -19.01 16.46 8.22
C LEU A 283 -20.41 15.99 8.68
N GLY A 284 -20.70 14.70 8.55
CA GLY A 284 -21.92 14.07 9.08
C GLY A 284 -21.58 12.83 9.90
N GLY A 285 -22.30 12.62 11.00
CA GLY A 285 -22.19 11.44 11.87
C GLY A 285 -22.67 10.12 11.24
N GLY A 286 -22.40 9.92 9.94
CA GLY A 286 -22.76 8.71 9.20
C GLY A 286 -21.70 7.61 9.34
N GLN A 287 -22.15 6.42 9.71
CA GLN A 287 -21.38 5.18 9.62
C GLN A 287 -20.88 5.01 8.17
N SER A 288 -19.56 5.00 8.00
CA SER A 288 -18.94 4.32 6.86
C SER A 288 -18.27 3.06 7.38
N VAL A 289 -18.49 1.98 6.64
CA VAL A 289 -18.04 0.62 6.91
C VAL A 289 -16.52 0.61 6.93
N ASP A 290 -15.96 0.31 8.10
CA ASP A 290 -14.54 0.02 8.26
C ASP A 290 -14.24 -1.28 7.49
N GLY A 291 -13.62 -1.15 6.32
CA GLY A 291 -13.05 -2.26 5.56
C GLY A 291 -11.75 -2.71 6.21
N ASP A 292 -11.87 -3.48 7.30
CA ASP A 292 -10.73 -4.11 7.98
C ASP A 292 -10.92 -5.64 7.87
N GLY A 293 -10.53 -6.18 6.72
CA GLY A 293 -10.58 -7.61 6.42
C GLY A 293 -9.39 -8.33 7.02
N ASP A 294 -9.52 -8.74 8.29
CA ASP A 294 -8.59 -9.68 8.92
C ASP A 294 -8.82 -11.08 8.34
N GLY A 295 -7.85 -11.56 7.56
CA GLY A 295 -7.79 -12.92 7.05
C GLY A 295 -7.28 -13.86 8.13
N GLY A 296 -8.20 -14.49 8.84
CA GLY A 296 -7.90 -15.48 9.87
C GLY A 296 -8.81 -16.71 9.80
N GLY A 297 -8.37 -17.74 9.08
CA GLY A 297 -8.59 -19.13 9.50
C GLY A 297 -9.57 -19.98 8.69
N GLY A 298 -9.04 -21.10 8.18
CA GLY A 298 -9.75 -22.38 8.26
C GLY A 298 -10.20 -22.99 6.95
N ASP A 299 -9.25 -23.44 6.14
CA ASP A 299 -9.50 -24.44 5.10
C ASP A 299 -10.06 -25.72 5.75
N LYS A 300 -11.35 -25.99 5.54
CA LYS A 300 -11.97 -27.30 5.73
C LYS A 300 -12.78 -27.63 4.48
N LYS A 301 -12.11 -28.32 3.57
CA LYS A 301 -12.70 -29.24 2.59
C LYS A 301 -13.96 -29.91 3.15
N ARG A 302 -15.09 -29.66 2.51
CA ARG A 302 -16.10 -30.68 2.25
C ARG A 302 -16.53 -30.57 0.80
N SER A 303 -16.16 -31.61 0.07
CA SER A 303 -16.64 -31.94 -1.27
C SER A 303 -18.13 -32.25 -1.21
N GLU A 304 -18.89 -31.67 -2.12
CA GLU A 304 -20.06 -32.32 -2.72
C GLU A 304 -20.22 -31.74 -4.13
N GLY A 305 -20.20 -32.65 -5.10
CA GLY A 305 -20.13 -32.30 -6.52
C GLY A 305 -21.48 -31.97 -7.12
N MET A 306 -21.43 -31.35 -8.30
CA MET A 306 -22.42 -31.61 -9.34
C MET A 306 -21.75 -31.39 -10.69
N LYS A 307 -21.74 -32.46 -11.50
CA LYS A 307 -21.43 -32.44 -12.93
C LYS A 307 -22.44 -31.55 -13.67
N VAL A 308 -21.96 -30.79 -14.65
CA VAL A 308 -22.69 -30.56 -15.90
C VAL A 308 -21.68 -30.70 -17.04
N GLU A 309 -21.98 -31.60 -17.96
CA GLU A 309 -21.22 -31.96 -19.16
C GLU A 309 -21.53 -31.00 -20.32
N GLU A 310 -20.52 -30.79 -21.17
CA GLU A 310 -20.52 -30.54 -22.63
C GLU A 310 -21.31 -29.34 -23.22
N GLU A 311 -20.88 -28.64 -24.28
CA GLU A 311 -20.04 -28.98 -25.44
C GLU A 311 -19.17 -27.78 -25.88
N GLU A 312 -17.94 -28.03 -26.36
CA GLU A 312 -17.25 -27.09 -27.26
C GLU A 312 -16.67 -27.84 -28.47
N GLU A 313 -17.10 -27.37 -29.64
CA GLU A 313 -16.86 -27.91 -30.97
C GLU A 313 -15.41 -27.68 -31.42
N THR A 314 -14.77 -28.71 -31.98
CA THR A 314 -13.37 -28.69 -32.39
C THR A 314 -13.24 -28.41 -33.89
N THR A 315 -12.44 -27.40 -34.26
CA THR A 315 -11.95 -27.26 -35.65
C THR A 315 -10.51 -27.76 -35.78
N LYS A 316 -10.36 -28.85 -36.55
CA LYS A 316 -9.12 -29.49 -37.00
C LYS A 316 -8.19 -28.54 -37.75
N ARG A 317 -6.87 -28.69 -37.54
CA ARG A 317 -5.87 -28.45 -38.59
C ARG A 317 -4.82 -29.55 -38.60
N GLU A 318 -4.80 -30.24 -39.73
CA GLU A 318 -4.04 -31.42 -40.08
C GLU A 318 -2.60 -31.05 -40.51
N LYS A 319 -1.58 -31.78 -40.04
CA LYS A 319 -0.24 -31.77 -40.64
C LYS A 319 0.28 -33.20 -40.80
N ARG A 320 0.79 -33.43 -42.00
CA ARG A 320 1.05 -34.70 -42.67
C ARG A 320 2.30 -35.42 -42.17
N LYS A 321 2.22 -36.75 -42.25
CA LYS A 321 3.29 -37.76 -42.18
C LYS A 321 4.39 -37.53 -43.23
N LEU A 322 5.62 -37.86 -42.87
CA LEU A 322 6.65 -38.39 -43.76
C LEU A 322 7.37 -39.53 -43.01
N GLU A 323 7.57 -40.63 -43.72
CA GLU A 323 8.17 -41.90 -43.30
C GLU A 323 9.70 -41.80 -43.35
N ASP A 324 10.42 -42.52 -42.48
CA ASP A 324 11.42 -43.51 -42.94
C ASP A 324 12.02 -44.37 -41.81
N GLU A 325 12.05 -45.66 -42.14
CA GLU A 325 12.99 -46.77 -41.86
C GLU A 325 13.68 -46.98 -40.49
N GLN A 326 13.49 -48.22 -40.00
CA GLN A 326 14.29 -48.91 -38.99
C GLN A 326 15.73 -49.19 -39.47
N PRO A 327 16.63 -49.48 -38.51
CA PRO A 327 17.35 -50.74 -38.62
C PRO A 327 17.24 -51.61 -37.37
N THR A 328 17.07 -52.90 -37.64
CA THR A 328 17.16 -54.07 -36.76
C THR A 328 18.63 -54.42 -36.45
N GLY A 329 18.91 -55.03 -35.28
CA GLY A 329 20.13 -55.84 -35.12
C GLY A 329 20.73 -56.01 -33.73
N GLU A 330 20.21 -56.99 -32.99
CA GLU A 330 20.88 -57.97 -32.09
C GLU A 330 22.08 -57.59 -31.18
N GLY A 331 21.99 -57.95 -29.88
CA GLY A 331 23.15 -57.87 -28.97
C GLY A 331 23.01 -58.21 -27.47
N ARG A 332 22.25 -59.25 -27.11
CA ARG A 332 22.50 -60.24 -26.01
C ARG A 332 23.24 -59.79 -24.71
N ARG A 333 22.56 -59.83 -23.54
CA ARG A 333 22.96 -60.61 -22.33
C ARG A 333 21.90 -60.55 -21.21
N ARG A 334 21.90 -61.58 -20.36
CA ARG A 334 20.75 -62.28 -19.76
C ARG A 334 20.71 -62.14 -18.22
N SER A 335 19.51 -61.91 -17.69
CA SER A 335 18.92 -62.30 -16.37
C SER A 335 19.79 -62.46 -15.10
N LYS A 336 19.30 -62.00 -13.94
CA LYS A 336 18.50 -62.81 -12.99
C LYS A 336 18.08 -62.01 -11.74
N ARG A 337 16.83 -62.22 -11.32
CA ARG A 337 16.32 -62.02 -9.95
C ARG A 337 17.13 -62.87 -8.97
N LEU A 338 17.40 -62.37 -7.76
CA LEU A 338 16.83 -62.93 -6.53
C LEU A 338 17.23 -62.14 -5.28
N ASP A 339 16.24 -62.06 -4.43
CA ASP A 339 16.17 -61.50 -3.10
C ASP A 339 16.83 -62.45 -2.06
N SER A 340 17.16 -61.85 -0.92
CA SER A 340 17.27 -62.43 0.42
C SER A 340 18.61 -63.02 0.92
N ARG A 341 18.97 -62.45 2.08
CA ARG A 341 19.73 -62.99 3.24
C ARG A 341 21.27 -62.92 3.23
N ARG A 342 21.78 -62.01 4.09
CA ARG A 342 22.75 -62.39 5.12
C ARG A 342 22.31 -61.89 6.49
N ILE A 343 22.01 -62.86 7.35
CA ILE A 343 22.10 -62.78 8.80
C ILE A 343 23.49 -63.36 9.13
N ASN A 344 24.27 -62.66 9.97
CA ASN A 344 25.45 -63.15 10.71
C ASN A 344 25.06 -64.35 11.63
N PRO A 345 25.97 -65.02 12.38
CA PRO A 345 27.44 -65.04 12.38
C PRO A 345 28.01 -66.49 12.37
N ALA A 346 29.35 -66.61 12.41
CA ALA A 346 30.16 -67.81 12.64
C ALA A 346 30.23 -68.85 11.50
#